data_AF-A0A3P9KR65-F1
#
_entry.id   AF-A0A3P9KR65-F1
#
_cell.length_a   1.000
_cell.length_b   1.000
_cell.length_c   1.000
_cell.angle_alpha   90.00
_cell.angle_beta   90.00
_cell.angle_gamma   90.00
#
_symmetry.space_group_name_H-M   'P 1'
#
loop_
_entity.id
_entity.type
_entity.pdbx_description
1 polymer ?
#
loop_
_entity_poly.entity_id
_entity_poly.type
_entity_poly.pdbx_seq_one_letter_code
_entity_poly.pdbx_strand_id
1 'polypeptide(L)'
;MANERLRVLEEVEKEIAMVLQCAGNIVLELSKDKQIANWKEVERQLLQFQSSTNRVESELSAQIRYLTQVATGQPHEGSTYSARKDCQMALNRAEYAKVKLGELGRACEAMVEQQQAQQAS
;
A
#
# COMPACT_ATOMS: atom_id res chain seq x y z
N MET A 1 -7.89 2.08 2.72
CA MET A 1 -7.23 1.28 1.66
C MET A 1 -6.70 -0.04 2.18
N ALA A 2 -5.92 -0.07 3.28
CA ALA A 2 -5.47 -1.32 3.90
C ALA A 2 -6.63 -2.23 4.38
N ASN A 3 -7.63 -1.66 5.07
CA ASN A 3 -8.80 -2.44 5.52
C ASN A 3 -9.61 -3.05 4.36
N GLU A 4 -9.71 -2.35 3.23
CA GLU A 4 -10.41 -2.88 2.04
C GLU A 4 -9.62 -4.03 1.41
N ARG A 5 -8.28 -3.92 1.37
CA ARG A 5 -7.39 -4.99 0.88
C ARG A 5 -7.47 -6.23 1.78
N LEU A 6 -7.51 -6.04 3.11
CA LEU A 6 -7.71 -7.13 4.07
C LEU A 6 -9.06 -7.81 3.87
N ARG A 7 -10.13 -7.04 3.68
CA ARG A 7 -11.46 -7.59 3.36
C ARG A 7 -11.46 -8.41 2.08
N VAL A 8 -10.77 -7.97 1.03
CA VAL A 8 -10.63 -8.75 -0.21
C VAL A 8 -9.92 -10.07 0.05
N LEU A 9 -8.87 -10.08 0.88
CA LEU A 9 -8.16 -11.31 1.25
C LEU A 9 -9.05 -12.27 2.06
N GLU A 10 -9.91 -11.76 2.95
CA GLU A 10 -10.91 -12.59 3.66
C GLU A 10 -11.90 -13.24 2.69
N GLU A 11 -12.33 -12.52 1.64
CA GLU A 11 -13.19 -13.10 0.60
C GLU A 11 -12.45 -14.13 -0.25
N VAL A 12 -11.16 -13.92 -0.55
CA VAL A 12 -10.32 -14.92 -1.21
C VAL A 12 -10.19 -16.19 -0.37
N GLU A 13 -10.06 -16.07 0.95
CA GLU A 13 -9.99 -17.22 1.86
C GLU A 13 -11.29 -18.05 1.83
N LYS A 14 -12.45 -17.40 1.76
CA LYS A 14 -13.74 -18.08 1.57
C LYS A 14 -13.82 -18.80 0.23
N GLU A 15 -13.32 -18.19 -0.84
CA GLU A 15 -13.26 -18.82 -2.17
C GLU A 15 -12.32 -20.04 -2.16
N ILE A 16 -11.18 -19.98 -1.47
CA ILE A 16 -10.30 -21.15 -1.30
C ILE A 16 -11.03 -22.30 -0.60
N ALA A 17 -11.81 -22.01 0.46
CA ALA A 17 -12.62 -23.03 1.11
C ALA A 17 -13.65 -23.65 0.14
N MET A 18 -14.26 -22.84 -0.74
CA MET A 18 -15.16 -23.32 -1.79
C MET A 18 -14.45 -24.20 -2.83
N VAL A 19 -13.23 -23.84 -3.26
CA VAL A 19 -12.40 -24.67 -4.15
C VAL A 19 -12.17 -26.05 -3.55
N LEU A 20 -11.76 -26.10 -2.28
CA LEU A 20 -11.51 -27.36 -1.57
C LEU A 20 -12.80 -28.19 -1.43
N GLN A 21 -13.92 -27.56 -1.12
CA GLN A 21 -15.21 -28.23 -1.03
C GLN A 21 -15.65 -28.83 -2.37
N CYS A 22 -15.54 -28.07 -3.47
CA CYS A 22 -15.89 -28.54 -4.81
C CYS A 22 -15.00 -29.74 -5.19
N ALA A 23 -13.69 -29.64 -4.96
CA ALA A 23 -12.75 -30.73 -5.22
C ALA A 23 -13.09 -31.99 -4.42
N GLY A 24 -13.39 -31.85 -3.12
CA GLY A 24 -13.79 -32.95 -2.26
C GLY A 24 -15.07 -33.65 -2.76
N ASN A 25 -16.08 -32.88 -3.16
CA ASN A 25 -17.32 -33.41 -3.71
C ASN A 25 -17.10 -34.15 -5.05
N ILE A 26 -16.27 -33.61 -5.93
CA ILE A 26 -15.91 -34.24 -7.20
C ILE A 26 -15.23 -35.60 -6.94
N VAL A 27 -14.21 -35.62 -6.07
CA VAL A 27 -13.48 -36.85 -5.75
C VAL A 27 -14.42 -37.88 -5.10
N LEU A 28 -15.28 -37.46 -4.18
CA LEU A 28 -16.27 -38.33 -3.54
C LEU A 28 -17.22 -38.95 -4.57
N GLU A 29 -17.73 -38.16 -5.50
CA GLU A 29 -18.65 -38.64 -6.52
C GLU A 29 -17.96 -39.59 -7.52
N LEU A 30 -16.72 -39.29 -7.90
CA LEU A 30 -15.90 -40.15 -8.77
C LEU A 30 -15.46 -41.46 -8.10
N SER A 31 -15.44 -41.50 -6.76
CA SER A 31 -15.11 -42.72 -6.00
C SER A 31 -16.25 -43.75 -5.99
N LYS A 32 -17.47 -43.34 -6.37
CA LYS A 32 -18.62 -44.26 -6.47
C LYS A 32 -18.51 -45.10 -7.73
N ASP A 33 -19.18 -46.25 -7.73
CA ASP A 33 -19.32 -47.05 -8.95
C ASP A 33 -19.93 -46.21 -10.08
N LYS A 34 -19.45 -46.41 -11.32
CA LYS A 34 -19.85 -45.65 -12.51
C LYS A 34 -21.37 -45.56 -12.73
N GLN A 35 -22.11 -46.59 -12.30
CA GLN A 35 -23.58 -46.66 -12.40
C GLN A 35 -24.30 -45.80 -11.36
N ILE A 36 -23.62 -45.44 -10.26
CA ILE A 36 -24.15 -44.71 -9.10
C ILE A 36 -23.73 -43.24 -9.14
N ALA A 37 -22.61 -42.93 -9.78
CA ALA A 37 -22.07 -41.57 -9.88
C ALA A 37 -23.02 -40.60 -10.59
N ASN A 38 -23.30 -39.46 -9.95
CA ASN A 38 -24.06 -38.36 -10.54
C ASN A 38 -23.15 -37.43 -11.35
N TRP A 39 -22.95 -37.77 -12.62
CA TRP A 39 -22.09 -37.02 -13.54
C TRP A 39 -22.51 -35.56 -13.75
N LYS A 40 -23.80 -35.25 -13.66
CA LYS A 40 -24.30 -33.87 -13.78
C LYS A 40 -23.85 -33.01 -12.60
N GLU A 41 -23.82 -33.59 -11.40
CA GLU A 41 -23.31 -32.89 -10.21
C GLU A 41 -21.79 -32.72 -10.28
N VAL A 42 -21.06 -33.73 -10.77
CA VAL A 42 -19.61 -33.61 -11.03
C VAL A 42 -19.32 -32.44 -11.97
N GLU A 43 -20.02 -32.34 -13.08
CA GLU A 43 -19.83 -31.27 -14.06
C GLU A 43 -20.13 -29.89 -13.46
N ARG A 44 -21.22 -29.78 -12.67
CA ARG A 44 -21.57 -28.55 -11.96
C ARG A 44 -20.49 -28.12 -10.97
N GLN A 45 -20.00 -29.05 -10.16
CA GLN A 45 -18.94 -28.81 -9.19
C GLN A 45 -17.61 -28.47 -9.88
N LEU A 46 -17.33 -29.07 -11.04
CA LEU A 46 -16.14 -28.79 -11.83
C LEU A 46 -16.15 -27.36 -12.39
N LEU A 47 -17.29 -26.90 -12.91
CA LEU A 47 -17.44 -25.51 -13.37
C LEU A 47 -17.26 -24.51 -12.22
N GLN A 48 -17.83 -24.82 -11.06
CA GLN A 48 -17.70 -23.99 -9.86
C GLN A 48 -16.24 -23.97 -9.35
N PHE A 49 -15.57 -25.12 -9.33
CA PHE A 49 -14.15 -25.25 -8.99
C PHE A 49 -13.28 -24.39 -9.90
N GLN A 50 -13.47 -24.48 -11.23
CA GLN A 50 -12.72 -23.69 -12.20
C GLN A 50 -12.94 -22.19 -12.02
N SER A 51 -14.20 -21.77 -11.87
CA SER A 51 -14.54 -20.35 -11.67
C SER A 51 -13.92 -19.78 -10.39
N SER A 52 -14.04 -20.51 -9.28
CA SER A 52 -13.49 -20.08 -7.99
C SER A 52 -11.96 -20.07 -8.00
N THR A 53 -11.31 -21.07 -8.62
CA THR A 53 -9.85 -21.11 -8.78
C THR A 53 -9.34 -19.92 -9.59
N ASN A 54 -9.98 -19.59 -10.71
CA ASN A 54 -9.61 -18.43 -11.53
C ASN A 54 -9.76 -17.12 -10.75
N ARG A 55 -10.79 -17.01 -9.91
CA ARG A 55 -11.01 -15.84 -9.05
C ARG A 55 -9.91 -15.71 -8.00
N VAL A 56 -9.59 -16.80 -7.30
CA VAL A 56 -8.50 -16.85 -6.31
C VAL A 56 -7.17 -16.44 -6.94
N GLU A 57 -6.83 -16.99 -8.11
CA GLU A 57 -5.59 -16.66 -8.82
C GLU A 57 -5.53 -15.19 -9.24
N SER A 58 -6.60 -14.66 -9.82
CA SER A 58 -6.69 -13.28 -10.27
C SER A 58 -6.53 -12.28 -9.10
N GLU A 59 -7.27 -12.50 -8.01
CA GLU A 59 -7.25 -11.62 -6.84
C GLU A 59 -5.91 -11.68 -6.10
N LEU A 60 -5.36 -12.89 -5.85
CA LEU A 60 -4.03 -13.02 -5.23
C LEU A 60 -2.96 -12.37 -6.08
N SER A 61 -3.00 -12.55 -7.41
CA SER A 61 -2.07 -11.88 -8.33
C SER A 61 -2.18 -10.36 -8.25
N ALA A 62 -3.39 -9.81 -8.13
CA ALA A 62 -3.60 -8.38 -7.94
C ALA A 62 -3.04 -7.88 -6.60
N GLN A 63 -3.19 -8.65 -5.51
CA GLN A 63 -2.61 -8.31 -4.21
C GLN A 63 -1.08 -8.39 -4.21
N ILE A 64 -0.49 -9.41 -4.85
CA ILE A 64 0.96 -9.55 -5.01
C ILE A 64 1.50 -8.38 -5.83
N ARG A 65 0.90 -8.04 -6.97
CA ARG A 65 1.31 -6.87 -7.78
C ARG A 65 1.28 -5.58 -6.97
N TYR A 66 0.22 -5.40 -6.17
CA TYR A 66 0.13 -4.24 -5.27
C TYR A 66 1.23 -4.24 -4.22
N LEU A 67 1.45 -5.36 -3.52
CA LEU A 67 2.52 -5.49 -2.53
C LEU A 67 3.89 -5.23 -3.15
N THR A 68 4.17 -5.75 -4.34
CA THR A 68 5.39 -5.47 -5.09
C THR A 68 5.52 -3.98 -5.38
N GLN A 69 4.46 -3.32 -5.85
CA GLN A 69 4.45 -1.88 -6.11
C GLN A 69 4.75 -1.06 -4.84
N VAL A 70 4.08 -1.36 -3.72
CA VAL A 70 4.29 -0.61 -2.48
C VAL A 70 5.59 -0.98 -1.76
N ALA A 71 6.03 -2.23 -1.79
CA ALA A 71 7.24 -2.69 -1.10
C ALA A 71 8.54 -2.26 -1.80
N THR A 72 8.49 -1.98 -3.11
CA THR A 72 9.65 -1.52 -3.90
C THR A 72 9.85 0.00 -3.90
N GLY A 73 9.09 0.73 -3.09
CA GLY A 73 9.32 2.16 -2.83
C GLY A 73 8.87 3.12 -3.94
N GLN A 74 7.92 2.72 -4.79
CA GLN A 74 7.33 3.58 -5.82
C GLN A 74 5.80 3.57 -5.74
N PRO A 75 5.14 4.70 -6.07
CA PRO A 75 4.72 5.76 -5.15
C PRO A 75 3.56 5.32 -4.24
N HIS A 76 3.87 4.99 -2.99
CA HIS A 76 2.96 5.22 -1.87
C HIS A 76 3.50 6.38 -1.04
N GLU A 77 3.80 7.49 -1.72
CA GLU A 77 3.67 8.83 -1.15
C GLU A 77 2.20 9.13 -0.77
N GLY A 78 1.48 8.15 -0.21
CA GLY A 78 0.15 8.33 0.36
C GLY A 78 0.30 9.22 1.56
N SER A 79 -0.11 10.48 1.40
CA SER A 79 -0.36 11.58 2.34
C SER A 79 0.57 11.75 3.55
N THR A 80 0.88 10.71 4.32
CA THR A 80 1.64 10.79 5.58
C THR A 80 3.15 10.93 5.36
N TYR A 81 3.78 10.17 4.45
CA TYR A 81 5.22 10.36 4.19
C TYR A 81 5.48 11.68 3.47
N SER A 82 4.66 11.99 2.46
CA SER A 82 4.72 13.26 1.73
C SER A 82 4.51 14.45 2.67
N ALA A 83 3.44 14.47 3.47
CA ALA A 83 3.20 15.55 4.44
C ALA A 83 4.29 15.65 5.52
N ARG A 84 4.84 14.52 5.99
CA ARG A 84 5.96 14.54 6.96
C ARG A 84 7.23 15.10 6.33
N LYS A 85 7.55 14.71 5.09
CA LYS A 85 8.71 15.21 4.34
C LYS A 85 8.55 16.70 4.01
N ASP A 86 7.35 17.13 3.61
CA ASP A 86 7.03 18.53 3.34
C ASP A 86 7.15 19.37 4.61
N CYS A 87 6.63 18.86 5.74
CA CYS A 87 6.80 19.49 7.05
C CYS A 87 8.29 19.57 7.45
N GLN A 88 9.06 18.50 7.27
CA GLN A 88 10.49 18.50 7.55
C GLN A 88 11.24 19.51 6.68
N MET A 89 10.91 19.61 5.39
CA MET A 89 11.51 20.59 4.49
C MET A 89 11.11 22.02 4.84
N ALA A 90 9.85 22.25 5.23
CA ALA A 90 9.40 23.54 5.71
C ALA A 90 10.14 23.97 6.99
N LEU A 91 10.35 23.04 7.93
CA LEU A 91 11.14 23.26 9.14
C LEU A 91 12.60 23.62 8.80
N ASN A 92 13.25 22.86 7.91
CA ASN A 92 14.62 23.14 7.49
C ASN A 92 14.75 24.53 6.84
N ARG A 93 13.77 24.93 6.03
CA ARG A 93 13.72 26.27 5.43
C ARG A 93 13.54 27.36 6.48
N ALA A 94 12.69 27.14 7.48
CA ALA A 94 12.47 28.09 8.56
C ALA A 94 13.75 28.27 9.42
N GLU A 95 14.43 27.18 9.78
CA GLU A 95 15.70 27.25 10.50
C GLU A 95 16.77 27.96 9.68
N TYR A 96 16.85 27.69 8.37
CA TYR A 96 17.78 28.40 7.50
C TYR A 96 17.48 29.92 7.43
N ALA A 97 16.21 30.28 7.30
CA ALA A 97 15.79 31.69 7.31
C ALA A 97 16.16 32.38 8.63
N LYS A 98 15.97 31.70 9.76
CA LYS A 98 16.37 32.19 11.10
C LYS A 98 17.88 32.45 11.17
N VAL A 99 18.70 31.53 10.66
CA VAL A 99 20.16 31.73 10.59
C VAL A 99 20.51 32.96 9.77
N LYS A 100 19.91 33.11 8.57
CA LYS A 100 20.16 34.26 7.69
C LYS A 100 19.70 35.60 8.26
N LEU A 101 18.57 35.63 8.96
CA LEU A 101 18.12 36.83 9.68
C LEU A 101 19.08 37.19 10.81
N GLY A 102 19.60 36.21 11.54
CA GLY A 102 20.60 36.44 12.59
C GLY A 102 21.93 36.98 12.04
N GLU A 103 22.37 36.48 10.88
CA GLU A 103 23.54 37.03 10.17
C GLU A 103 23.31 38.49 9.73
N LEU A 104 22.13 38.79 9.19
CA LEU A 104 21.78 40.15 8.77
C LEU A 104 21.69 41.13 9.95
N GLY A 105 21.08 40.71 11.06
CA GLY A 105 20.98 41.52 12.28
C GLY A 105 22.36 41.97 12.78
N ARG A 106 23.31 41.03 12.87
CA ARG A 106 24.70 41.36 13.26
C ARG A 106 25.39 42.31 12.28
N ALA A 107 25.13 42.15 10.98
CA ALA A 107 25.69 43.05 9.97
C ALA A 107 25.12 44.47 10.11
N CYS A 108 23.81 44.61 10.36
CA CYS A 108 23.18 45.91 10.62
C CYS A 108 23.73 46.58 11.87
N GLU A 109 23.89 45.84 12.98
CA GLU A 109 24.48 46.36 14.22
C GLU A 109 25.90 46.89 13.97
N ALA A 110 26.75 46.12 13.30
CA ALA A 110 28.12 46.54 12.97
C ALA A 110 28.16 47.79 12.09
N MET A 111 27.23 47.93 11.14
CA MET A 111 27.14 49.13 10.30
C MET A 111 26.73 50.37 11.09
N VAL A 112 25.79 50.22 12.05
CA VAL A 112 25.35 51.32 12.92
C VAL A 112 26.49 51.76 13.84
N GLU A 113 27.22 50.81 14.44
CA GLU A 113 28.39 51.09 15.28
C GLU A 113 29.49 51.84 14.49
N GLN A 114 29.78 51.41 13.26
CA GLN A 114 30.73 52.11 12.39
C GLN A 114 30.28 53.55 12.06
N GLN A 115 29.00 53.76 11.79
CA GLN A 115 28.45 55.10 11.51
C GLN A 115 28.57 56.02 12.72
N GLN A 116 28.29 55.52 13.92
CA GLN A 116 28.43 56.30 15.16
C GLN A 116 29.89 56.64 15.45
N ALA A 117 30.81 55.70 15.25
CA ALA A 117 32.25 55.93 15.42
C ALA A 117 32.79 56.99 14.44
N GLN A 118 32.27 57.03 13.21
CA GLN A 118 32.67 58.02 12.19
C GLN A 118 32.10 59.43 12.45
N GLN A 119 30.97 59.56 13.15
CA GLN A 119 30.39 60.85 13.51
C GLN A 119 30.97 61.45 14.80
N ALA A 120 31.61 60.63 15.63
CA ALA A 120 32.25 61.03 16.88
C ALA A 120 33.74 61.42 16.73
N SER A 121 34.29 61.33 15.51
CA SER A 121 35.67 61.70 15.17
C SER A 121 35.71 62.90 14.24
#